data_AF-A0A7K6NDW2-F1
#
_entry.id   AF-A0A7K6NDW2-F1
#
_cell.length_a   1.000
_cell.length_b   1.000
_cell.length_c   1.000
_cell.angle_alpha   90.00
_cell.angle_beta   90.00
_cell.angle_gamma   90.00
#
_symmetry.space_group_name_H-M   'P 1'
#
loop_
_entity.id
_entity.type
_entity.pdbx_description
1 polymer ?
#
loop_
_entity_poly.entity_id
_entity_poly.type
_entity_poly.pdbx_seq_one_letter_code
_entity_poly.pdbx_strand_id
1 'polypeptide(L)'
;MALSPPSEEGTVTVVVRVRPSVPGDRAQAAQPLLRVVDQHILVFDPEEAGGPPGSLPPARGSKHHGKDLKFVFDRVFDEKATQEEVFQCTTREVLDSVLNGYNCSVFAYGATGAGKTYTMLGSEKNPGIMYLTMVELYRRIEARKEQKSCEVLVSYQEVYNEQIHDLLEPKGPLAIREDPEKGVVVQGLSLHQPTSAEQLLQMLADGNKNRTQHPTDANATSSRSHAIFQIYVKQQDRVGGLARGMQVAKMSLIDLAGSERASVTNARGERLREGANINRSLLALINVINALADGKNKKTHIPYRDSKLTRLLKDSIGGNCRTIMIAAVSPCVLAYEDTYNTLKYASRAKEIKLSLKSNVVSFDCHKSNYAAVCEQLKAEVAELRAKLRAYEDAAQPAENQMMVPVFTCSPVQRPRLGRAVAKPCLVLDEQTESDGEQEELEAGWPVQMQLKSAPEEMPPSSPGTTHQTDVQQELKTSSCLLQRFSSSQKDTLVGAIMSVAQKQYSLLKAANLLTPDMVSEFEELELLVHEQTGGNLEQAMSPNRPLEVGGATPAQSPQQGCDGEAS
;
A
#
# COMPACT_ATOMS: atom_id res chain seq x y z
N MET A 1 -7.96 3.62 -27.66
CA MET A 1 -8.72 2.68 -26.79
C MET A 1 -8.01 1.34 -26.78
N ALA A 2 -7.16 1.09 -25.78
CA ALA A 2 -6.70 -0.27 -25.51
C ALA A 2 -7.87 -1.05 -24.89
N LEU A 3 -8.19 -2.22 -25.44
CA LEU A 3 -9.11 -3.16 -24.79
C LEU A 3 -8.42 -3.72 -23.55
N SER A 4 -9.02 -3.49 -22.38
CA SER A 4 -8.56 -4.14 -21.15
C SER A 4 -8.76 -5.66 -21.27
N PRO A 5 -7.87 -6.49 -20.70
CA PRO A 5 -8.01 -7.94 -20.78
C PRO A 5 -9.34 -8.39 -20.16
N PRO A 6 -9.99 -9.43 -20.72
CA PRO A 6 -11.24 -9.95 -20.19
C PRO A 6 -11.06 -10.40 -18.74
N SER A 7 -12.06 -10.18 -17.90
CA SER A 7 -12.02 -10.61 -16.50
C SER A 7 -12.20 -12.12 -16.39
N GLU A 8 -11.24 -12.81 -15.77
CA GLU A 8 -11.38 -14.22 -15.39
C GLU A 8 -12.37 -14.32 -14.21
N GLU A 9 -13.44 -15.12 -14.35
CA GLU A 9 -14.21 -15.58 -13.19
C GLU A 9 -13.40 -16.67 -12.47
N GLY A 10 -13.22 -16.52 -11.17
CA GLY A 10 -12.63 -17.54 -10.30
C GLY A 10 -13.48 -17.78 -9.05
N THR A 11 -13.05 -18.74 -8.22
CA THR A 11 -13.54 -18.91 -6.84
C THR A 11 -12.38 -18.77 -5.88
N VAL A 12 -12.66 -18.57 -4.58
CA VAL A 12 -11.63 -18.68 -3.53
C VAL A 12 -11.15 -20.13 -3.49
N THR A 13 -9.85 -20.35 -3.63
CA THR A 13 -9.23 -21.67 -3.43
C THR A 13 -9.18 -21.95 -1.93
N VAL A 14 -9.66 -23.11 -1.50
CA VAL A 14 -9.69 -23.50 -0.09
C VAL A 14 -8.89 -24.76 0.12
N VAL A 15 -7.86 -24.65 0.95
CA VAL A 15 -7.01 -25.77 1.36
C VAL A 15 -7.11 -25.99 2.87
N VAL A 16 -7.19 -27.25 3.30
CA VAL A 16 -7.18 -27.61 4.73
C VAL A 16 -5.85 -28.21 5.11
N ARG A 17 -5.30 -27.80 6.26
CA ARG A 17 -4.11 -28.40 6.85
C ARG A 17 -4.39 -28.95 8.24
N VAL A 18 -4.28 -30.27 8.39
CA VAL A 18 -4.30 -30.93 9.69
C VAL A 18 -2.93 -30.79 10.33
N ARG A 19 -2.82 -30.19 11.52
CA ARG A 19 -1.53 -30.16 12.25
C ARG A 19 -1.17 -31.57 12.77
N PRO A 20 0.11 -31.91 12.92
CA PRO A 20 0.53 -33.13 13.63
C PRO A 20 -0.06 -33.19 15.04
N SER A 21 -0.45 -34.38 15.48
CA SER A 21 -0.81 -34.70 16.86
C SER A 21 0.35 -34.40 17.81
N VAL A 22 0.12 -33.60 18.86
CA VAL A 22 1.11 -33.41 19.94
C VAL A 22 0.97 -34.51 21.00
N PRO A 23 1.99 -34.78 21.84
CA PRO A 23 1.93 -35.86 22.83
C PRO A 23 0.73 -35.81 23.78
N GLY A 24 0.23 -34.60 24.10
CA GLY A 24 -0.98 -34.42 24.92
C GLY A 24 -2.28 -34.85 24.23
N ASP A 25 -2.38 -34.74 22.90
CA ASP A 25 -3.61 -35.14 22.16
C ASP A 25 -3.81 -36.66 22.23
N ARG A 26 -2.72 -37.42 22.06
CA ARG A 26 -2.73 -38.89 22.00
C ARG A 26 -3.00 -39.56 23.36
N ALA A 27 -2.82 -38.84 24.46
CA ALA A 27 -3.08 -39.35 25.81
C ALA A 27 -4.59 -39.37 26.18
N GLN A 28 -5.45 -38.67 25.43
CA GLN A 28 -6.88 -38.55 25.73
C GLN A 28 -7.80 -39.07 24.61
N ALA A 29 -7.28 -39.29 23.40
CA ALA A 29 -8.06 -39.71 22.24
C ALA A 29 -7.83 -41.19 21.91
N ALA A 30 -8.82 -42.04 22.16
CA ALA A 30 -8.81 -43.44 21.70
C ALA A 30 -8.97 -43.57 20.16
N GLN A 31 -9.42 -42.50 19.48
CA GLN A 31 -9.73 -42.45 18.05
C GLN A 31 -9.42 -41.07 17.46
N PRO A 32 -9.09 -40.98 16.16
CA PRO A 32 -8.85 -39.71 15.48
C PRO A 32 -10.17 -38.96 15.19
N LEU A 33 -10.21 -37.67 15.55
CA LEU A 33 -11.33 -36.77 15.19
C LEU A 33 -11.44 -36.54 13.67
N LEU A 34 -10.31 -36.61 12.97
CA LEU A 34 -10.15 -36.29 11.56
C LEU A 34 -9.57 -37.49 10.81
N ARG A 35 -10.18 -37.86 9.69
CA ARG A 35 -9.67 -38.85 8.74
C ARG A 35 -9.55 -38.22 7.37
N VAL A 36 -8.32 -37.91 6.94
CA VAL A 36 -8.03 -37.59 5.54
C VAL A 36 -8.24 -38.87 4.73
N VAL A 37 -9.06 -38.81 3.68
CA VAL A 37 -9.36 -39.96 2.81
C VAL A 37 -8.48 -39.91 1.56
N ASP A 38 -8.34 -38.72 0.98
CA ASP A 38 -7.47 -38.44 -0.16
C ASP A 38 -7.02 -36.96 -0.14
N GLN A 39 -6.42 -36.49 -1.23
CA GLN A 39 -5.89 -35.13 -1.38
C GLN A 39 -6.95 -34.01 -1.41
N HIS A 40 -8.25 -34.34 -1.40
CA HIS A 40 -9.38 -33.40 -1.45
C HIS A 40 -10.45 -33.68 -0.39
N ILE A 41 -10.62 -34.94 0.03
CA ILE A 41 -11.69 -35.39 0.94
C ILE A 41 -11.18 -35.53 2.38
N LEU A 42 -11.83 -34.80 3.29
CA LEU A 42 -11.65 -34.90 4.74
C LEU A 42 -12.94 -35.37 5.41
N VAL A 43 -12.85 -36.38 6.28
CA VAL A 43 -13.94 -36.83 7.15
C VAL A 43 -13.73 -36.29 8.57
N PHE A 44 -14.79 -35.73 9.15
CA PHE A 44 -14.86 -35.26 10.53
C PHE A 44 -15.80 -36.14 11.37
N ASP A 45 -15.35 -36.53 12.58
CA ASP A 45 -16.01 -37.49 13.49
C ASP A 45 -16.49 -38.75 12.74
N PRO A 46 -15.57 -39.53 12.15
CA PRO A 46 -15.89 -40.78 11.45
C PRO A 46 -16.58 -41.77 12.39
N GLU A 47 -17.59 -42.48 11.89
CA GLU A 47 -18.16 -43.61 12.62
C GLU A 47 -17.13 -44.73 12.83
N GLU A 48 -17.26 -45.46 13.93
CA GLU A 48 -16.48 -46.67 14.16
C GLU A 48 -16.82 -47.71 13.08
N ALA A 49 -15.80 -48.27 12.43
CA ALA A 49 -15.98 -49.54 11.75
C ALA A 49 -16.28 -50.58 12.85
N GLY A 50 -17.55 -50.98 12.95
CA GLY A 50 -18.09 -51.65 14.14
C GLY A 50 -17.23 -52.82 14.62
N GLY A 51 -16.94 -52.82 15.93
CA GLY A 51 -16.26 -53.93 16.58
C GLY A 51 -17.01 -55.26 16.40
N PRO A 52 -16.33 -56.41 16.62
CA PRO A 52 -16.96 -57.72 16.49
C PRO A 52 -18.23 -57.80 17.35
N PRO A 53 -19.32 -58.42 16.84
CA PRO A 53 -20.65 -58.31 17.43
C PRO A 53 -20.68 -58.83 18.87
N GLY A 54 -20.82 -57.90 19.82
CA GLY A 54 -20.79 -58.17 21.26
C GLY A 54 -20.06 -57.12 22.09
N SER A 55 -19.21 -56.27 21.50
CA SER A 55 -18.59 -55.15 22.24
C SER A 55 -19.63 -54.08 22.61
N LEU A 56 -19.79 -53.82 23.91
CA LEU A 56 -20.56 -52.67 24.42
C LEU A 56 -19.97 -51.36 23.86
N PRO A 57 -20.79 -50.42 23.35
CA PRO A 57 -20.28 -49.14 22.88
C PRO A 57 -19.64 -48.36 24.04
N PRO A 58 -18.48 -47.71 23.85
CA PRO A 58 -17.87 -46.89 24.88
C PRO A 58 -18.79 -45.73 25.25
N ALA A 59 -18.83 -45.39 26.55
CA ALA A 59 -19.78 -44.42 27.11
C ALA A 59 -19.47 -42.94 26.75
N ARG A 60 -19.47 -42.60 25.45
CA ARG A 60 -19.59 -41.20 25.00
C ARG A 60 -20.94 -40.66 25.52
N GLY A 61 -20.92 -39.47 26.12
CA GLY A 61 -22.17 -38.74 26.41
C GLY A 61 -22.94 -38.46 25.11
N SER A 62 -24.27 -38.57 25.18
CA SER A 62 -25.25 -38.65 24.06
C SER A 62 -25.33 -37.45 23.07
N LYS A 63 -24.27 -36.65 22.92
CA LYS A 63 -24.23 -35.43 22.09
C LYS A 63 -23.25 -35.50 20.90
N HIS A 64 -22.31 -36.44 20.90
CA HIS A 64 -21.26 -36.57 19.87
C HIS A 64 -21.14 -38.02 19.36
N HIS A 65 -22.23 -38.51 18.74
CA HIS A 65 -22.20 -39.72 17.92
C HIS A 65 -21.60 -39.39 16.55
N GLY A 66 -20.77 -40.31 16.03
CA GLY A 66 -20.06 -40.15 14.77
C GLY A 66 -20.98 -39.70 13.64
N LYS A 67 -20.61 -38.61 12.97
CA LYS A 67 -21.43 -37.98 11.92
C LYS A 67 -20.90 -38.24 10.52
N ASP A 68 -19.72 -38.86 10.40
CA ASP A 68 -18.99 -39.17 9.16
C ASP A 68 -19.03 -38.01 8.14
N LEU A 69 -18.85 -36.77 8.64
CA LEU A 69 -19.08 -35.56 7.87
C LEU A 69 -17.96 -35.38 6.85
N LYS A 70 -18.29 -35.65 5.58
CA LYS A 70 -17.40 -35.51 4.43
C LYS A 70 -17.40 -34.07 3.95
N PHE A 71 -16.23 -33.45 4.00
CA PHE A 71 -15.95 -32.15 3.41
C PHE A 71 -15.02 -32.33 2.20
N VAL A 72 -15.19 -31.51 1.16
CA VAL A 72 -14.41 -31.60 -0.09
C VAL A 72 -13.79 -30.24 -0.42
N PHE A 73 -12.46 -30.20 -0.38
CA PHE A 73 -11.64 -28.99 -0.55
C PHE A 73 -10.81 -29.06 -1.83
N ASP A 74 -10.07 -28.00 -2.14
CA ASP A 74 -9.17 -27.97 -3.31
C ASP A 74 -7.82 -28.63 -3.01
N ARG A 75 -7.43 -28.67 -1.73
CA ARG A 75 -6.37 -29.53 -1.21
C ARG A 75 -6.62 -29.86 0.26
N VAL A 76 -6.29 -31.08 0.67
CA VAL A 76 -6.22 -31.51 2.07
C VAL A 76 -4.81 -32.02 2.34
N PHE A 77 -4.16 -31.43 3.34
CA PHE A 77 -2.84 -31.80 3.84
C PHE A 77 -2.99 -32.55 5.17
N ASP A 78 -2.38 -33.74 5.27
CA ASP A 78 -2.44 -34.60 6.47
C ASP A 78 -1.41 -34.20 7.54
N GLU A 79 -1.36 -34.96 8.65
CA GLU A 79 -0.42 -34.76 9.75
C GLU A 79 1.08 -34.87 9.36
N LYS A 80 1.41 -35.32 8.14
CA LYS A 80 2.79 -35.48 7.64
C LYS A 80 3.20 -34.40 6.65
N ALA A 81 2.24 -33.61 6.15
CA ALA A 81 2.47 -32.64 5.09
C ALA A 81 3.48 -31.55 5.48
N THR A 82 4.58 -31.50 4.72
CA THR A 82 5.72 -30.62 4.98
C THR A 82 5.41 -29.15 4.66
N GLN A 83 6.22 -28.22 5.17
CA GLN A 83 6.12 -26.80 4.81
C GLN A 83 6.29 -26.60 3.29
N GLU A 84 7.21 -27.35 2.69
CA GLU A 84 7.53 -27.28 1.27
C GLU A 84 6.38 -27.82 0.40
N GLU A 85 5.72 -28.92 0.78
CA GLU A 85 4.52 -29.39 0.06
C GLU A 85 3.40 -28.35 0.11
N VAL A 86 3.16 -27.75 1.28
CA VAL A 86 2.13 -26.70 1.43
C VAL A 86 2.48 -25.47 0.58
N PHE A 87 3.75 -25.06 0.55
CA PHE A 87 4.24 -23.97 -0.30
C PHE A 87 4.04 -24.28 -1.80
N GLN A 88 4.48 -25.47 -2.25
CA GLN A 88 4.38 -25.90 -3.65
C GLN A 88 2.94 -25.98 -4.14
N CYS A 89 2.02 -26.46 -3.29
CA CYS A 89 0.59 -26.60 -3.60
C CYS A 89 -0.26 -25.36 -3.22
N THR A 90 0.35 -24.21 -2.89
CA THR A 90 -0.38 -22.95 -2.64
C THR A 90 0.30 -21.72 -3.26
N THR A 91 1.22 -21.07 -2.55
CA THR A 91 1.76 -19.76 -2.96
C THR A 91 2.72 -19.83 -4.14
N ARG A 92 3.28 -21.00 -4.47
CA ARG A 92 4.14 -21.18 -5.65
C ARG A 92 3.44 -20.87 -6.97
N GLU A 93 2.13 -21.12 -7.08
CA GLU A 93 1.30 -20.77 -8.26
C GLU A 93 0.83 -19.30 -8.20
N VAL A 94 0.56 -18.80 -7.00
CA VAL A 94 0.22 -17.39 -6.74
C VAL A 94 1.31 -16.46 -7.28
N LEU A 95 2.59 -16.83 -7.17
CA LEU A 95 3.70 -16.02 -7.67
C LEU A 95 3.66 -15.74 -9.18
N ASP A 96 3.18 -16.65 -10.02
CA ASP A 96 3.00 -16.35 -11.45
C ASP A 96 1.79 -15.44 -11.70
N SER A 97 0.76 -15.52 -10.84
CA SER A 97 -0.36 -14.59 -10.90
C SER A 97 0.10 -13.16 -10.54
N VAL A 98 0.91 -13.00 -9.49
CA VAL A 98 1.53 -11.72 -9.08
C VAL A 98 2.44 -11.17 -10.18
N LEU A 99 3.32 -11.99 -10.76
CA LEU A 99 4.25 -11.60 -11.84
C LEU A 99 3.59 -11.45 -13.23
N ASN A 100 2.26 -11.60 -13.29
CA ASN A 100 1.39 -11.28 -14.42
C ASN A 100 0.42 -10.13 -14.11
N GLY A 101 0.63 -9.39 -13.00
CA GLY A 101 -0.14 -8.21 -12.62
C GLY A 101 -1.43 -8.45 -11.84
N TYR A 102 -1.75 -9.69 -11.44
CA TYR A 102 -2.93 -9.97 -10.62
C TYR A 102 -2.67 -9.74 -9.14
N ASN A 103 -3.58 -9.02 -8.48
CA ASN A 103 -3.65 -8.99 -7.01
C ASN A 103 -3.86 -10.40 -6.47
N CYS A 104 -3.18 -10.75 -5.38
CA CYS A 104 -3.30 -12.06 -4.75
C CYS A 104 -3.35 -11.95 -3.22
N SER A 105 -4.05 -12.87 -2.55
CA SER A 105 -4.19 -12.86 -1.09
C SER A 105 -4.23 -14.27 -0.52
N VAL A 106 -3.43 -14.55 0.50
CA VAL A 106 -3.38 -15.86 1.16
C VAL A 106 -3.51 -15.65 2.66
N PHE A 107 -4.55 -16.22 3.26
CA PHE A 107 -4.85 -16.06 4.68
C PHE A 107 -5.00 -17.39 5.42
N ALA A 108 -4.33 -17.51 6.57
CA ALA A 108 -4.52 -18.63 7.48
C ALA A 108 -5.67 -18.37 8.46
N TYR A 109 -6.58 -19.34 8.60
CA TYR A 109 -7.76 -19.28 9.47
C TYR A 109 -7.89 -20.57 10.30
N GLY A 110 -8.56 -20.49 11.45
CA GLY A 110 -8.75 -21.59 12.40
C GLY A 110 -8.38 -21.23 13.83
N ALA A 111 -8.45 -22.19 14.75
CA ALA A 111 -8.23 -21.96 16.18
C ALA A 111 -6.76 -21.61 16.53
N THR A 112 -6.54 -21.04 17.70
CA THR A 112 -5.22 -20.97 18.34
C THR A 112 -4.67 -22.39 18.58
N GLY A 113 -3.38 -22.57 18.35
CA GLY A 113 -2.75 -23.90 18.39
C GLY A 113 -3.09 -24.82 17.21
N ALA A 114 -3.97 -24.45 16.28
CA ALA A 114 -4.31 -25.27 15.10
C ALA A 114 -3.26 -25.22 13.96
N GLY A 115 -2.28 -24.32 14.03
CA GLY A 115 -1.15 -24.27 13.09
C GLY A 115 -1.12 -23.10 12.10
N LYS A 116 -1.93 -22.04 12.29
CA LYS A 116 -1.94 -20.82 11.44
C LYS A 116 -0.54 -20.21 11.28
N THR A 117 0.02 -19.68 12.36
CA THR A 117 1.34 -19.01 12.37
C THR A 117 2.47 -19.98 12.00
N TYR A 118 2.35 -21.28 12.32
CA TYR A 118 3.29 -22.30 11.85
C TYR A 118 3.22 -22.53 10.33
N THR A 119 2.07 -22.32 9.70
CA THR A 119 1.98 -22.39 8.23
C THR A 119 2.50 -21.09 7.60
N MET A 120 2.16 -19.93 8.15
CA MET A 120 2.59 -18.62 7.63
C MET A 120 4.09 -18.36 7.83
N LEU A 121 4.57 -18.38 9.07
CA LEU A 121 5.96 -18.08 9.44
C LEU A 121 6.83 -19.33 9.63
N GLY A 122 6.25 -20.41 10.19
CA GLY A 122 6.98 -21.64 10.48
C GLY A 122 7.89 -21.55 11.70
N SER A 123 9.05 -22.19 11.62
CA SER A 123 10.14 -22.09 12.59
C SER A 123 11.49 -22.10 11.85
N GLU A 124 12.58 -21.76 12.55
CA GLU A 124 13.94 -21.68 11.98
C GLU A 124 14.37 -22.93 11.19
N LYS A 125 13.93 -24.12 11.64
CA LYS A 125 14.22 -25.40 10.99
C LYS A 125 13.19 -25.80 9.92
N ASN A 126 12.04 -25.15 9.88
CA ASN A 126 10.89 -25.47 9.05
C ASN A 126 10.20 -24.15 8.62
N PRO A 127 10.84 -23.35 7.73
CA PRO A 127 10.31 -22.05 7.32
C PRO A 127 8.90 -22.15 6.75
N GLY A 128 8.05 -21.18 7.07
CA GLY A 128 6.66 -21.13 6.60
C GLY A 128 6.50 -20.57 5.19
N ILE A 129 5.27 -20.58 4.68
CA ILE A 129 4.99 -20.15 3.31
C ILE A 129 5.36 -18.69 3.05
N MET A 130 5.35 -17.81 4.06
CA MET A 130 5.84 -16.43 3.89
C MET A 130 7.31 -16.46 3.46
N TYR A 131 8.19 -17.09 4.24
CA TYR A 131 9.63 -17.18 3.97
C TYR A 131 9.91 -17.78 2.59
N LEU A 132 9.36 -18.98 2.31
CA LEU A 132 9.59 -19.72 1.06
C LEU A 132 9.13 -18.91 -0.17
N THR A 133 8.03 -18.17 -0.03
CA THR A 133 7.51 -17.31 -1.10
C THR A 133 8.38 -16.08 -1.36
N MET A 134 9.09 -15.53 -0.35
CA MET A 134 9.98 -14.39 -0.56
C MET A 134 11.24 -14.78 -1.34
N VAL A 135 11.83 -15.92 -0.98
CA VAL A 135 13.00 -16.48 -1.67
C VAL A 135 12.65 -16.80 -3.14
N GLU A 136 11.53 -17.49 -3.38
CA GLU A 136 11.08 -17.80 -4.75
C GLU A 136 10.66 -16.54 -5.54
N LEU A 137 10.06 -15.52 -4.91
CA LEU A 137 9.73 -14.25 -5.55
C LEU A 137 10.99 -13.55 -6.08
N TYR A 138 12.01 -13.35 -5.25
CA TYR A 138 13.26 -12.73 -5.69
C TYR A 138 13.99 -13.58 -6.73
N ARG A 139 14.01 -14.92 -6.58
CA ARG A 139 14.58 -15.82 -7.60
C ARG A 139 13.90 -15.66 -8.96
N ARG A 140 12.56 -15.50 -8.99
CA ARG A 140 11.80 -15.27 -10.23
C ARG A 140 11.96 -13.85 -10.78
N ILE A 141 12.16 -12.84 -9.94
CA ILE A 141 12.45 -11.47 -10.36
C ILE A 141 13.83 -11.41 -11.03
N GLU A 142 14.86 -11.97 -10.41
CA GLU A 142 16.22 -12.00 -10.96
C GLU A 142 16.25 -12.75 -12.30
N ALA A 143 15.55 -13.90 -12.40
CA ALA A 143 15.39 -14.66 -13.65
C ALA A 143 14.60 -13.94 -14.76
N ARG A 144 13.92 -12.82 -14.48
CA ARG A 144 13.19 -11.99 -15.48
C ARG A 144 13.83 -10.60 -15.67
N LYS A 145 14.96 -10.32 -15.00
CA LYS A 145 15.59 -8.99 -14.88
C LYS A 145 16.06 -8.37 -16.19
N GLU A 146 16.46 -9.18 -17.17
CA GLU A 146 16.81 -8.70 -18.51
C GLU A 146 15.59 -8.14 -19.26
N GLN A 147 14.42 -8.78 -19.08
CA GLN A 147 13.18 -8.46 -19.78
C GLN A 147 12.35 -7.38 -19.07
N LYS A 148 12.27 -7.42 -17.73
CA LYS A 148 11.48 -6.49 -16.91
C LYS A 148 12.32 -5.87 -15.80
N SER A 149 12.23 -4.54 -15.66
CA SER A 149 12.56 -3.86 -14.40
C SER A 149 11.44 -4.09 -13.40
N CYS A 150 11.78 -4.65 -12.23
CA CYS A 150 10.85 -4.87 -11.15
C CYS A 150 11.22 -3.99 -9.95
N GLU A 151 10.22 -3.40 -9.30
CA GLU A 151 10.36 -2.66 -8.04
C GLU A 151 9.47 -3.37 -7.00
N VAL A 152 10.04 -3.69 -5.83
CA VAL A 152 9.35 -4.36 -4.74
C VAL A 152 9.23 -3.39 -3.57
N LEU A 153 8.00 -3.11 -3.14
CA LEU A 153 7.71 -2.41 -1.90
C LEU A 153 7.00 -3.34 -0.93
N VAL A 154 7.23 -3.18 0.38
CA VAL A 154 6.53 -3.93 1.43
C VAL A 154 5.94 -3.02 2.50
N SER A 155 4.84 -3.46 3.09
CA SER A 155 4.33 -2.95 4.36
C SER A 155 3.96 -4.13 5.26
N TYR A 156 4.09 -3.95 6.58
CA TYR A 156 3.62 -4.94 7.55
C TYR A 156 2.76 -4.22 8.58
N GLN A 157 1.53 -4.67 8.76
CA GLN A 157 0.58 -4.08 9.69
C GLN A 157 -0.10 -5.11 10.56
N GLU A 158 -0.47 -4.70 11.76
CA GLU A 158 -1.26 -5.46 12.72
C GLU A 158 -2.65 -4.85 12.85
N VAL A 159 -3.67 -5.70 12.97
CA VAL A 159 -5.01 -5.33 13.47
C VAL A 159 -5.21 -5.97 14.83
N TYR A 160 -5.13 -5.16 15.89
CA TYR A 160 -5.31 -5.56 17.29
C TYR A 160 -6.36 -4.65 17.93
N ASN A 161 -7.30 -5.23 18.69
CA ASN A 161 -8.31 -4.47 19.45
C ASN A 161 -9.12 -3.42 18.62
N GLU A 162 -9.41 -3.72 17.35
CA GLU A 162 -9.97 -2.78 16.36
C GLU A 162 -9.16 -1.47 16.18
N GLN A 163 -7.86 -1.53 16.38
CA GLN A 163 -6.85 -0.54 16.01
C GLN A 163 -5.92 -1.12 14.94
N ILE A 164 -5.19 -0.25 14.23
CA ILE A 164 -4.20 -0.65 13.22
C ILE A 164 -2.86 -0.08 13.64
N HIS A 165 -1.83 -0.93 13.65
CA HIS A 165 -0.46 -0.54 13.96
C HIS A 165 0.45 -0.92 12.79
N ASP A 166 1.44 -0.07 12.54
CA ASP A 166 2.56 -0.39 11.66
C ASP A 166 3.56 -1.26 12.43
N LEU A 167 4.00 -2.36 11.84
CA LEU A 167 4.97 -3.28 12.44
C LEU A 167 6.42 -3.01 12.00
N LEU A 168 6.64 -2.28 10.90
CA LEU A 168 7.98 -1.92 10.42
C LEU A 168 8.44 -0.56 10.97
N GLU A 169 7.52 0.38 11.13
CA GLU A 169 7.77 1.71 11.68
C GLU A 169 6.74 2.06 12.77
N PRO A 170 6.88 1.51 14.00
CA PRO A 170 5.86 1.61 15.05
C PRO A 170 5.44 3.05 15.38
N LYS A 171 4.15 3.33 15.15
CA LYS A 171 3.50 4.64 15.28
C LYS A 171 2.21 4.54 16.09
N GLY A 172 1.60 5.68 16.36
CA GLY A 172 0.22 5.74 16.88
C GLY A 172 -0.80 5.09 15.93
N PRO A 173 -2.04 4.81 16.41
CA PRO A 173 -3.02 4.03 15.65
C PRO A 173 -3.39 4.64 14.30
N LEU A 174 -3.33 3.83 13.24
CA LEU A 174 -3.58 4.26 11.86
C LEU A 174 -5.07 4.22 11.48
N ALA A 175 -5.43 5.06 10.50
CA ALA A 175 -6.81 5.25 10.04
C ALA A 175 -7.05 4.67 8.63
N ILE A 176 -8.16 3.97 8.42
CA ILE A 176 -8.60 3.49 7.10
C ILE A 176 -9.38 4.59 6.37
N ARG A 177 -8.95 4.91 5.15
CA ARG A 177 -9.71 5.70 4.17
C ARG A 177 -10.12 4.81 2.98
N GLU A 178 -11.12 5.28 2.24
CA GLU A 178 -11.56 4.67 0.98
C GLU A 178 -11.27 5.70 -0.12
N ASP A 179 -10.32 5.38 -0.99
CA ASP A 179 -9.85 6.17 -2.15
C ASP A 179 -10.60 5.69 -3.41
N PRO A 180 -11.14 6.58 -4.27
CA PRO A 180 -11.92 6.18 -5.43
C PRO A 180 -11.18 5.33 -6.48
N GLU A 181 -9.86 5.49 -6.59
CA GLU A 181 -9.01 4.80 -7.57
C GLU A 181 -8.26 3.62 -6.94
N LYS A 182 -7.75 3.82 -5.72
CA LYS A 182 -6.85 2.87 -5.02
C LYS A 182 -7.57 1.94 -4.05
N GLY A 183 -8.88 2.14 -3.83
CA GLY A 183 -9.69 1.31 -2.95
C GLY A 183 -9.40 1.59 -1.47
N VAL A 184 -9.27 0.54 -0.66
CA VAL A 184 -9.11 0.67 0.79
C VAL A 184 -7.64 0.91 1.14
N VAL A 185 -7.34 2.10 1.70
CA VAL A 185 -5.97 2.54 2.02
C VAL A 185 -5.82 2.89 3.49
N VAL A 186 -4.65 2.62 4.07
CA VAL A 186 -4.31 2.99 5.46
C VAL A 186 -3.47 4.26 5.44
N GLN A 187 -3.99 5.34 6.02
CA GLN A 187 -3.25 6.60 6.12
C GLN A 187 -2.12 6.47 7.13
N GLY A 188 -0.89 6.79 6.71
CA GLY A 188 0.31 6.79 7.55
C GLY A 188 1.04 5.44 7.66
N LEU A 189 0.57 4.40 6.95
CA LEU A 189 1.29 3.13 6.84
C LEU A 189 2.59 3.33 6.04
N SER A 190 3.70 2.82 6.57
CA SER A 190 5.00 2.89 5.92
C SER A 190 5.10 1.91 4.75
N LEU A 191 5.89 2.29 3.74
CA LEU A 191 6.23 1.48 2.57
C LEU A 191 7.75 1.45 2.43
N HIS A 192 8.33 0.27 2.53
CA HIS A 192 9.78 0.05 2.52
C HIS A 192 10.19 -0.64 1.23
N GLN A 193 11.38 -0.32 0.70
CA GLN A 193 11.90 -0.88 -0.55
C GLN A 193 13.08 -1.84 -0.28
N PRO A 194 12.84 -3.14 -0.01
CA PRO A 194 13.90 -4.11 0.20
C PRO A 194 14.70 -4.38 -1.08
N THR A 195 16.02 -4.22 -0.99
CA THR A 195 16.97 -4.43 -2.10
C THR A 195 17.20 -5.91 -2.41
N SER A 196 17.02 -6.80 -1.44
CA SER A 196 17.23 -8.24 -1.56
C SER A 196 16.21 -9.05 -0.75
N ALA A 197 16.16 -10.37 -0.97
CA ALA A 197 15.31 -11.28 -0.22
C ALA A 197 15.67 -11.27 1.28
N GLU A 198 16.96 -11.23 1.61
CA GLU A 198 17.48 -11.24 2.97
C GLU A 198 17.04 -9.98 3.74
N GLN A 199 17.06 -8.81 3.09
CA GLN A 199 16.58 -7.56 3.68
C GLN A 199 15.07 -7.61 3.96
N LEU A 200 14.28 -8.17 3.03
CA LEU A 200 12.83 -8.36 3.23
C LEU A 200 12.56 -9.34 4.38
N LEU A 201 13.27 -10.47 4.44
CA LEU A 201 13.15 -11.47 5.51
C LEU A 201 13.55 -10.89 6.87
N GLN A 202 14.54 -10.00 6.92
CA GLN A 202 14.91 -9.25 8.12
C GLN A 202 13.77 -8.30 8.56
N MET A 203 13.19 -7.53 7.64
CA MET A 203 12.01 -6.68 7.93
C MET A 203 10.82 -7.49 8.47
N LEU A 204 10.56 -8.67 7.90
CA LEU A 204 9.54 -9.59 8.39
C LEU A 204 9.86 -10.08 9.82
N ALA A 205 11.11 -10.45 10.10
CA ALA A 205 11.55 -10.88 11.43
C ALA A 205 11.42 -9.76 12.47
N ASP A 206 11.80 -8.52 12.14
CA ASP A 206 11.72 -7.38 13.06
C ASP A 206 10.27 -6.96 13.32
N GLY A 207 9.41 -6.94 12.30
CA GLY A 207 7.98 -6.71 12.50
C GLY A 207 7.29 -7.79 13.35
N ASN A 208 7.78 -9.03 13.31
CA ASN A 208 7.30 -10.10 14.20
C ASN A 208 7.75 -9.90 15.65
N LYS A 209 8.93 -9.32 15.91
CA LYS A 209 9.35 -8.90 17.26
C LYS A 209 8.39 -7.82 17.77
N ASN A 210 8.13 -6.79 16.96
CA ASN A 210 7.24 -5.69 17.30
C ASN A 210 5.80 -6.17 17.59
N ARG A 211 5.25 -7.10 16.78
CA ARG A 211 3.94 -7.77 17.03
C ARG A 211 3.88 -8.49 18.38
N THR A 212 5.02 -8.92 18.91
CA THR A 212 5.07 -9.72 20.16
C THR A 212 5.06 -8.83 21.41
N GLN A 213 5.62 -7.61 21.36
CA GLN A 213 5.90 -6.73 22.51
C GLN A 213 4.70 -5.97 23.11
N HIS A 214 3.45 -6.39 22.87
CA HIS A 214 2.29 -5.73 23.48
C HIS A 214 2.25 -5.94 25.00
N PRO A 215 1.99 -4.91 25.82
CA PRO A 215 2.20 -4.91 27.29
C PRO A 215 1.22 -5.76 28.11
N THR A 216 0.58 -6.75 27.50
CA THR A 216 -0.31 -7.74 28.15
C THR A 216 0.37 -9.11 28.29
N ASP A 217 1.69 -9.11 28.57
CA ASP A 217 2.54 -10.29 28.70
C ASP A 217 1.95 -11.38 29.61
N ALA A 218 1.62 -12.51 28.99
CA ALA A 218 1.19 -13.79 29.60
C ALA A 218 0.71 -14.80 28.53
N ASN A 219 0.37 -14.34 27.33
CA ASN A 219 -0.25 -15.14 26.26
C ASN A 219 0.52 -14.96 24.95
N ALA A 220 0.50 -15.95 24.05
CA ALA A 220 1.11 -15.83 22.73
C ALA A 220 0.38 -14.77 21.89
N THR A 221 0.98 -13.60 21.69
CA THR A 221 0.34 -12.41 21.09
C THR A 221 -0.24 -12.65 19.70
N SER A 222 0.35 -13.55 18.91
CA SER A 222 -0.18 -13.96 17.59
C SER A 222 -1.55 -14.62 17.61
N SER A 223 -2.02 -15.12 18.77
CA SER A 223 -3.40 -15.60 18.93
C SER A 223 -4.45 -14.48 18.95
N ARG A 224 -4.03 -13.22 19.17
CA ARG A 224 -4.91 -12.10 19.53
C ARG A 224 -4.93 -10.95 18.53
N SER A 225 -4.04 -10.96 17.54
CA SER A 225 -3.97 -9.94 16.51
C SER A 225 -3.89 -10.54 15.12
N HIS A 226 -4.40 -9.82 14.11
CA HIS A 226 -4.27 -10.21 12.71
C HIS A 226 -3.06 -9.51 12.12
N ALA A 227 -2.08 -10.26 11.65
CA ALA A 227 -0.93 -9.71 10.95
C ALA A 227 -1.15 -9.79 9.44
N ILE A 228 -0.96 -8.67 8.73
CA ILE A 228 -1.16 -8.53 7.29
C ILE A 228 0.16 -8.01 6.71
N PHE A 229 0.94 -8.91 6.10
CA PHE A 229 2.13 -8.56 5.34
C PHE A 229 1.73 -8.33 3.88
N GLN A 230 2.09 -7.17 3.32
CA GLN A 230 1.75 -6.82 1.94
C GLN A 230 3.03 -6.56 1.14
N ILE A 231 3.05 -7.09 -0.08
CA ILE A 231 4.14 -6.92 -1.05
C ILE A 231 3.52 -6.35 -2.32
N TYR A 232 4.06 -5.22 -2.77
CA TYR A 232 3.65 -4.55 -4.00
C TYR A 232 4.75 -4.75 -5.02
N VAL A 233 4.47 -5.56 -6.05
CA VAL A 233 5.40 -5.82 -7.15
C VAL A 233 4.96 -4.95 -8.33
N LYS A 234 5.74 -3.91 -8.62
CA LYS A 234 5.63 -3.13 -9.85
C LYS A 234 6.56 -3.73 -10.90
N GLN A 235 6.12 -3.86 -12.14
CA GLN A 235 6.94 -4.35 -13.24
C GLN A 235 6.74 -3.50 -14.50
N GLN A 236 7.85 -3.14 -15.14
CA GLN A 236 7.86 -2.41 -16.40
C GLN A 236 8.80 -3.13 -17.39
N ASP A 237 8.31 -3.32 -18.62
CA ASP A 237 9.07 -4.01 -19.66
C ASP A 237 10.24 -3.14 -20.16
N ARG A 238 11.43 -3.73 -20.26
CA ARG A 238 12.67 -3.05 -20.67
C ARG A 238 12.80 -2.90 -22.18
N VAL A 239 12.20 -3.81 -22.95
CA VAL A 239 12.42 -3.95 -24.39
C VAL A 239 11.17 -3.58 -25.21
N GLY A 240 11.24 -2.44 -25.91
CA GLY A 240 10.64 -2.27 -27.24
C GLY A 240 9.10 -2.30 -27.37
N GLY A 241 8.40 -1.26 -26.93
CA GLY A 241 7.00 -1.01 -27.28
C GLY A 241 6.62 0.47 -27.17
N LEU A 242 5.70 0.96 -28.03
CA LEU A 242 5.23 2.36 -27.96
C LEU A 242 4.40 2.61 -26.69
N ALA A 243 3.62 1.61 -26.26
CA ALA A 243 2.97 1.58 -24.96
C ALA A 243 3.85 0.82 -23.95
N ARG A 244 4.50 1.53 -23.02
CA ARG A 244 5.13 0.91 -21.84
C ARG A 244 4.06 0.62 -20.80
N GLY A 245 3.62 -0.64 -20.73
CA GLY A 245 2.78 -1.09 -19.63
C GLY A 245 3.55 -1.06 -18.30
N MET A 246 2.90 -0.57 -17.25
CA MET A 246 3.33 -0.77 -15.86
C MET A 246 2.33 -1.72 -15.20
N GLN A 247 2.79 -2.89 -14.79
CA GLN A 247 1.99 -3.91 -14.11
C GLN A 247 2.18 -3.75 -12.60
N VAL A 248 1.10 -3.68 -11.81
CA VAL A 248 1.19 -3.45 -10.36
C VAL A 248 0.35 -4.46 -9.57
N ALA A 249 0.99 -5.50 -9.04
CA ALA A 249 0.32 -6.53 -8.25
C ALA A 249 0.50 -6.29 -6.74
N LYS A 250 -0.62 -6.29 -5.99
CA LYS A 250 -0.63 -6.36 -4.52
C LYS A 250 -0.76 -7.83 -4.10
N MET A 251 0.27 -8.37 -3.47
CA MET A 251 0.25 -9.68 -2.81
C MET A 251 0.07 -9.49 -1.29
N SER A 252 -0.90 -10.17 -0.68
CA SER A 252 -1.14 -10.13 0.77
C SER A 252 -0.94 -11.50 1.40
N LEU A 253 -0.22 -11.57 2.52
CA LEU A 253 0.02 -12.76 3.32
C LEU A 253 -0.44 -12.49 4.76
N ILE A 254 -1.44 -13.23 5.22
CA ILE A 254 -2.23 -12.87 6.40
C ILE A 254 -2.25 -14.01 7.43
N ASP A 255 -1.82 -13.72 8.66
CA ASP A 255 -1.94 -14.60 9.83
C ASP A 255 -3.03 -14.03 10.75
N LEU A 256 -4.25 -14.59 10.67
CA LEU A 256 -5.38 -14.15 11.47
C LEU A 256 -5.25 -14.57 12.95
N ALA A 257 -6.02 -13.92 13.82
CA ALA A 257 -6.18 -14.31 15.23
C ALA A 257 -6.90 -15.67 15.40
N GLY A 258 -6.97 -16.17 16.64
CA GLY A 258 -7.75 -17.36 17.01
C GLY A 258 -9.24 -17.24 16.70
N SER A 259 -9.80 -18.25 16.03
CA SER A 259 -11.24 -18.33 15.72
C SER A 259 -12.10 -18.91 16.86
N GLU A 260 -11.49 -19.32 17.96
CA GLU A 260 -12.15 -19.83 19.16
C GLU A 260 -12.93 -18.72 19.90
N ARG A 261 -14.02 -19.11 20.57
CA ARG A 261 -14.93 -18.16 21.22
C ARG A 261 -14.36 -17.66 22.55
N ALA A 262 -14.30 -16.34 22.74
CA ALA A 262 -13.81 -15.74 23.99
C ALA A 262 -14.58 -16.20 25.26
N SER A 263 -15.80 -16.72 25.12
CA SER A 263 -16.57 -17.34 26.22
C SER A 263 -15.91 -18.57 26.85
N VAL A 264 -14.91 -19.16 26.20
CA VAL A 264 -14.07 -20.24 26.78
C VAL A 264 -13.05 -19.67 27.78
N THR A 265 -12.76 -18.38 27.72
CA THR A 265 -11.79 -17.72 28.62
C THR A 265 -12.50 -17.11 29.83
N ASN A 266 -12.04 -17.43 31.04
CA ASN A 266 -12.50 -16.81 32.30
C ASN A 266 -11.94 -15.39 32.50
N ALA A 267 -11.86 -14.60 31.42
CA ALA A 267 -11.34 -13.24 31.42
C ALA A 267 -12.36 -12.25 32.03
N ARG A 268 -11.85 -11.25 32.77
CA ARG A 268 -12.64 -10.14 33.33
C ARG A 268 -12.00 -8.81 32.96
N GLY A 269 -12.79 -7.73 33.01
CA GLY A 269 -12.31 -6.37 32.72
C GLY A 269 -11.85 -6.21 31.27
N GLU A 270 -10.74 -5.52 31.06
CA GLU A 270 -10.23 -5.14 29.74
C GLU A 270 -9.94 -6.36 28.84
N ARG A 271 -9.44 -7.46 29.40
CA ARG A 271 -9.20 -8.72 28.66
C ARG A 271 -10.47 -9.33 28.05
N LEU A 272 -11.64 -9.06 28.65
CA LEU A 272 -12.93 -9.49 28.08
C LEU A 272 -13.35 -8.57 26.92
N ARG A 273 -13.07 -7.26 27.01
CA ARG A 273 -13.33 -6.28 25.94
C ARG A 273 -12.40 -6.49 24.73
N GLU A 274 -11.14 -6.79 25.00
CA GLU A 274 -10.13 -7.25 24.05
C GLU A 274 -10.63 -8.51 23.30
N GLY A 275 -10.98 -9.57 24.04
CA GLY A 275 -11.53 -10.80 23.47
C GLY A 275 -12.81 -10.60 22.64
N ALA A 276 -13.67 -9.67 23.07
CA ALA A 276 -14.87 -9.29 22.32
C ALA A 276 -14.54 -8.54 21.01
N ASN A 277 -13.55 -7.65 20.99
CA ASN A 277 -13.11 -6.95 19.79
C ASN A 277 -12.38 -7.88 18.80
N ILE A 278 -11.60 -8.85 19.30
CA ILE A 278 -11.02 -9.92 18.48
C ILE A 278 -12.14 -10.73 17.82
N ASN A 279 -13.12 -11.19 18.61
CA ASN A 279 -14.26 -11.94 18.07
C ASN A 279 -15.13 -11.10 17.11
N ARG A 280 -15.31 -9.79 17.34
CA ARG A 280 -15.99 -8.87 16.41
C ARG A 280 -15.33 -8.91 15.02
N SER A 281 -14.00 -8.82 14.97
CA SER A 281 -13.27 -8.77 13.70
C SER A 281 -13.45 -10.05 12.87
N LEU A 282 -13.46 -11.22 13.51
CA LEU A 282 -13.68 -12.53 12.87
C LEU A 282 -15.15 -12.84 12.60
N LEU A 283 -16.07 -12.39 13.45
CA LEU A 283 -17.52 -12.52 13.21
C LEU A 283 -17.95 -11.70 11.99
N ALA A 284 -17.42 -10.48 11.84
CA ALA A 284 -17.61 -9.69 10.63
C ALA A 284 -17.06 -10.41 9.38
N LEU A 285 -15.88 -11.04 9.47
CA LEU A 285 -15.30 -11.84 8.39
C LEU A 285 -16.19 -13.02 8.00
N ILE A 286 -16.72 -13.76 8.98
CA ILE A 286 -17.69 -14.84 8.78
C ILE A 286 -18.98 -14.33 8.12
N ASN A 287 -19.50 -13.17 8.56
CA ASN A 287 -20.71 -12.56 7.97
C ASN A 287 -20.49 -12.15 6.51
N VAL A 288 -19.32 -11.61 6.18
CA VAL A 288 -18.90 -11.31 4.80
C VAL A 288 -18.80 -12.58 3.95
N ILE A 289 -18.16 -13.64 4.48
CA ILE A 289 -18.05 -14.95 3.80
C ILE A 289 -19.43 -15.53 3.49
N ASN A 290 -20.35 -15.58 4.47
CA ASN A 290 -21.70 -16.11 4.27
C ASN A 290 -22.49 -15.27 3.26
N ALA A 291 -22.44 -13.93 3.35
CA ALA A 291 -23.16 -13.03 2.45
C ALA A 291 -22.69 -13.13 0.98
N LEU A 292 -21.39 -13.40 0.76
CA LEU A 292 -20.82 -13.66 -0.56
C LEU A 292 -21.17 -15.06 -1.09
N ALA A 293 -21.06 -16.09 -0.24
CA ALA A 293 -21.32 -17.49 -0.56
C ALA A 293 -22.80 -17.74 -0.94
N ASP A 294 -23.74 -17.14 -0.20
CA ASP A 294 -25.17 -17.41 -0.41
C ASP A 294 -25.70 -16.93 -1.77
N GLY A 295 -24.98 -16.02 -2.46
CA GLY A 295 -24.88 -15.83 -3.92
C GLY A 295 -26.14 -15.46 -4.74
N LYS A 296 -27.34 -15.77 -4.24
CA LYS A 296 -28.62 -15.74 -4.96
C LYS A 296 -29.21 -14.33 -5.07
N ASN A 297 -28.81 -13.43 -4.17
CA ASN A 297 -29.26 -12.04 -4.13
C ASN A 297 -28.08 -11.08 -4.38
N LYS A 298 -27.85 -10.70 -5.65
CA LYS A 298 -26.91 -9.62 -6.04
C LYS A 298 -27.25 -8.23 -5.44
N LYS A 299 -28.35 -8.13 -4.69
CA LYS A 299 -28.80 -6.93 -3.94
C LYS A 299 -28.47 -6.96 -2.44
N THR A 300 -27.93 -8.06 -1.91
CA THR A 300 -27.57 -8.14 -0.49
C THR A 300 -26.38 -7.23 -0.19
N HIS A 301 -26.53 -6.32 0.76
CA HIS A 301 -25.42 -5.49 1.26
C HIS A 301 -24.40 -6.35 2.02
N ILE A 302 -23.15 -6.38 1.55
CA ILE A 302 -22.07 -7.15 2.18
C ILE A 302 -21.43 -6.30 3.29
N PRO A 303 -21.38 -6.77 4.56
CA PRO A 303 -21.04 -5.96 5.73
C PRO A 303 -19.53 -5.73 5.93
N TYR A 304 -18.81 -5.30 4.88
CA TYR A 304 -17.37 -5.01 4.95
C TYR A 304 -17.00 -3.89 5.94
N ARG A 305 -17.95 -3.10 6.46
CA ARG A 305 -17.67 -1.98 7.37
C ARG A 305 -17.79 -2.33 8.86
N ASP A 306 -18.21 -3.55 9.20
CA ASP A 306 -18.45 -3.98 10.58
C ASP A 306 -17.16 -4.11 11.42
N SER A 307 -16.01 -4.35 10.79
CA SER A 307 -14.68 -4.38 11.41
C SER A 307 -13.61 -3.74 10.53
N LYS A 308 -12.51 -3.26 11.13
CA LYS A 308 -11.36 -2.77 10.37
C LYS A 308 -10.72 -3.88 9.52
N LEU A 309 -10.73 -5.12 10.01
CA LEU A 309 -10.24 -6.28 9.25
C LEU A 309 -11.04 -6.48 7.96
N THR A 310 -12.38 -6.49 7.99
CA THR A 310 -13.18 -6.70 6.78
C THR A 310 -13.11 -5.55 5.79
N ARG A 311 -12.85 -4.30 6.26
CA ARG A 311 -12.54 -3.19 5.36
C ARG A 311 -11.23 -3.44 4.61
N LEU A 312 -10.15 -3.82 5.30
CA LEU A 312 -8.85 -4.10 4.68
C LEU A 312 -8.90 -5.30 3.71
N LEU A 313 -9.69 -6.32 4.04
CA LEU A 313 -9.83 -7.53 3.22
C LEU A 313 -10.91 -7.44 2.13
N LYS A 314 -11.56 -6.28 1.96
CA LYS A 314 -12.59 -6.04 0.94
C LYS A 314 -12.14 -6.41 -0.48
N ASP A 315 -10.91 -6.05 -0.84
CA ASP A 315 -10.32 -6.39 -2.15
C ASP A 315 -10.04 -7.90 -2.26
N SER A 316 -9.67 -8.54 -1.15
CA SER A 316 -9.26 -9.95 -1.10
C SER A 316 -10.45 -10.91 -1.18
N ILE A 317 -11.58 -10.57 -0.56
CA ILE A 317 -12.70 -11.50 -0.35
C ILE A 317 -13.92 -10.95 -1.10
N GLY A 318 -14.10 -11.38 -2.34
CA GLY A 318 -15.14 -10.90 -3.27
C GLY A 318 -14.73 -9.72 -4.17
N GLY A 319 -13.48 -9.26 -4.11
CA GLY A 319 -12.95 -8.18 -4.95
C GLY A 319 -12.11 -8.65 -6.15
N ASN A 320 -11.29 -7.75 -6.71
CA ASN A 320 -10.27 -8.10 -7.70
C ASN A 320 -9.01 -8.62 -6.99
N CYS A 321 -9.00 -9.90 -6.65
CA CYS A 321 -7.88 -10.59 -6.03
C CYS A 321 -8.02 -12.12 -6.20
N ARG A 322 -6.95 -12.83 -6.55
CA ARG A 322 -6.89 -14.30 -6.54
C ARG A 322 -6.55 -14.76 -5.11
N THR A 323 -7.50 -15.43 -4.47
CA THR A 323 -7.48 -15.60 -3.01
C THR A 323 -7.47 -17.06 -2.58
N ILE A 324 -6.55 -17.40 -1.67
CA ILE A 324 -6.43 -18.73 -1.06
C ILE A 324 -6.71 -18.64 0.45
N MET A 325 -7.64 -19.47 0.92
CA MET A 325 -7.89 -19.70 2.34
C MET A 325 -7.17 -20.96 2.79
N ILE A 326 -6.29 -20.83 3.80
CA ILE A 326 -5.63 -21.96 4.46
C ILE A 326 -6.33 -22.21 5.79
N ALA A 327 -7.20 -23.23 5.83
CA ALA A 327 -7.91 -23.65 7.03
C ALA A 327 -7.05 -24.62 7.86
N ALA A 328 -6.43 -24.09 8.92
CA ALA A 328 -5.60 -24.87 9.84
C ALA A 328 -6.48 -25.52 10.92
N VAL A 329 -6.41 -26.85 11.06
CA VAL A 329 -7.28 -27.65 11.95
C VAL A 329 -6.50 -28.60 12.86
N SER A 330 -7.12 -28.92 14.00
CA SER A 330 -6.55 -29.75 15.06
C SER A 330 -7.18 -31.15 15.05
N PRO A 331 -6.40 -32.25 15.08
CA PRO A 331 -6.95 -33.60 15.20
C PRO A 331 -7.40 -33.94 16.64
N CYS A 332 -7.21 -33.03 17.60
CA CYS A 332 -7.54 -33.23 19.01
C CYS A 332 -9.04 -33.10 19.29
N VAL A 333 -9.62 -34.07 19.99
CA VAL A 333 -11.05 -34.12 20.38
C VAL A 333 -11.47 -32.90 21.21
N LEU A 334 -10.58 -32.32 22.01
CA LEU A 334 -10.85 -31.08 22.76
C LEU A 334 -11.18 -29.87 21.86
N ALA A 335 -10.71 -29.90 20.60
CA ALA A 335 -10.97 -28.88 19.58
C ALA A 335 -12.10 -29.26 18.61
N TYR A 336 -13.00 -30.20 18.99
CA TYR A 336 -14.12 -30.67 18.16
C TYR A 336 -14.94 -29.53 17.57
N GLU A 337 -15.44 -28.61 18.40
CA GLU A 337 -16.32 -27.53 17.96
C GLU A 337 -15.58 -26.51 17.08
N ASP A 338 -14.39 -26.07 17.48
CA ASP A 338 -13.63 -25.09 16.69
C ASP A 338 -13.17 -25.67 15.36
N THR A 339 -12.83 -26.96 15.31
CA THR A 339 -12.48 -27.68 14.08
C THR A 339 -13.70 -27.81 13.16
N TYR A 340 -14.87 -28.22 13.68
CA TYR A 340 -16.11 -28.26 12.91
C TYR A 340 -16.50 -26.90 12.34
N ASN A 341 -16.44 -25.84 13.16
CA ASN A 341 -16.70 -24.47 12.71
C ASN A 341 -15.69 -24.02 11.65
N THR A 342 -14.40 -24.34 11.81
CA THR A 342 -13.35 -24.04 10.82
C THR A 342 -13.63 -24.70 9.46
N LEU A 343 -13.94 -26.00 9.45
CA LEU A 343 -14.27 -26.74 8.22
C LEU A 343 -15.56 -26.23 7.56
N LYS A 344 -16.57 -25.87 8.36
CA LYS A 344 -17.83 -25.28 7.89
C LYS A 344 -17.61 -23.94 7.19
N TYR A 345 -16.82 -23.03 7.77
CA TYR A 345 -16.54 -21.73 7.14
C TYR A 345 -15.61 -21.86 5.94
N ALA A 346 -14.64 -22.78 5.97
CA ALA A 346 -13.81 -23.14 4.82
C ALA A 346 -14.69 -23.63 3.65
N SER A 347 -15.65 -24.52 3.91
CA SER A 347 -16.57 -25.02 2.89
C SER A 347 -17.40 -23.91 2.24
N ARG A 348 -17.84 -22.91 3.03
CA ARG A 348 -18.56 -21.74 2.49
C ARG A 348 -17.66 -20.75 1.76
N ALA A 349 -16.41 -20.58 2.17
CA ALA A 349 -15.47 -19.72 1.46
C ALA A 349 -15.25 -20.18 0.01
N LYS A 350 -15.24 -21.50 -0.25
CA LYS A 350 -15.12 -22.08 -1.60
C LYS A 350 -16.27 -21.72 -2.55
N GLU A 351 -17.44 -21.34 -2.02
CA GLU A 351 -18.60 -20.88 -2.81
C GLU A 351 -18.44 -19.42 -3.29
N ILE A 352 -17.48 -18.66 -2.75
CA ILE A 352 -17.28 -17.25 -3.08
C ILE A 352 -16.66 -17.10 -4.48
N LYS A 353 -17.37 -16.39 -5.36
CA LYS A 353 -16.86 -15.96 -6.66
C LYS A 353 -15.95 -14.73 -6.57
N LEU A 354 -14.95 -14.69 -7.44
CA LEU A 354 -13.93 -13.64 -7.58
C LEU A 354 -13.92 -13.10 -9.01
N SER A 355 -13.72 -11.80 -9.18
CA SER A 355 -13.66 -11.12 -10.48
C SER A 355 -12.23 -10.65 -10.75
N LEU A 356 -11.41 -11.51 -11.35
CA LEU A 356 -9.99 -11.26 -11.53
C LEU A 356 -9.72 -10.39 -12.76
N LYS A 357 -8.90 -9.35 -12.60
CA LYS A 357 -8.41 -8.46 -13.65
C LYS A 357 -6.94 -8.13 -13.40
N SER A 358 -6.09 -8.29 -14.41
CA SER A 358 -4.68 -7.89 -14.28
C SER A 358 -4.55 -6.36 -14.24
N ASN A 359 -3.79 -5.86 -13.28
CA ASN A 359 -3.58 -4.43 -13.05
C ASN A 359 -2.51 -3.88 -14.01
N VAL A 360 -2.84 -3.85 -15.31
CA VAL A 360 -1.98 -3.23 -16.33
C VAL A 360 -2.31 -1.74 -16.44
N VAL A 361 -1.51 -0.90 -15.81
CA VAL A 361 -1.52 0.55 -16.06
C VAL A 361 -0.80 0.79 -17.39
N SER A 362 -1.56 0.83 -18.48
CA SER A 362 -1.06 1.34 -19.75
C SER A 362 -0.82 2.84 -19.60
N PHE A 363 0.44 3.26 -19.59
CA PHE A 363 0.78 4.64 -19.92
C PHE A 363 0.45 4.85 -21.40
N ASP A 364 -0.78 5.28 -21.69
CA ASP A 364 -1.22 5.69 -23.02
C ASP A 364 -0.34 6.89 -23.41
N CYS A 365 0.68 6.59 -24.21
CA CYS A 365 1.91 7.37 -24.18
C CYS A 365 1.65 8.79 -24.71
N HIS A 366 2.18 9.81 -24.05
CA HIS A 366 2.08 11.18 -24.58
C HIS A 366 2.63 11.33 -26.01
N LYS A 367 3.38 10.36 -26.56
CA LYS A 367 3.88 10.41 -27.95
C LYS A 367 2.78 10.46 -29.01
N SER A 368 1.63 9.80 -28.83
CA SER A 368 0.50 9.92 -29.77
C SER A 368 -0.14 11.31 -29.68
N ASN A 369 -0.32 11.83 -28.46
CA ASN A 369 -0.76 13.21 -28.26
C ASN A 369 0.29 14.23 -28.73
N TYR A 370 1.59 13.98 -28.62
CA TYR A 370 2.65 14.83 -29.15
C TYR A 370 2.64 14.84 -30.67
N ALA A 371 2.31 13.75 -31.35
CA ALA A 371 2.12 13.78 -32.81
C ALA A 371 0.98 14.74 -33.17
N ALA A 372 -0.20 14.59 -32.55
CA ALA A 372 -1.34 15.47 -32.77
C ALA A 372 -1.08 16.93 -32.37
N VAL A 373 -0.44 17.18 -31.22
CA VAL A 373 -0.07 18.52 -30.73
C VAL A 373 1.02 19.15 -31.59
N CYS A 374 1.98 18.38 -32.11
CA CYS A 374 2.96 18.90 -33.06
C CYS A 374 2.35 19.19 -34.43
N GLU A 375 1.31 18.47 -34.88
CA GLU A 375 0.55 18.84 -36.08
C GLU A 375 -0.32 20.08 -35.85
N GLN A 376 -0.98 20.19 -34.69
CA GLN A 376 -1.73 21.37 -34.28
C GLN A 376 -0.84 22.62 -34.19
N LEU A 377 0.31 22.53 -33.52
CA LEU A 377 1.30 23.61 -33.46
C LEU A 377 1.88 23.98 -34.84
N LYS A 378 2.08 23.00 -35.74
CA LYS A 378 2.51 23.29 -37.12
C LYS A 378 1.43 24.03 -37.91
N ALA A 379 0.16 23.67 -37.74
CA ALA A 379 -0.96 24.35 -38.36
C ALA A 379 -1.11 25.79 -37.83
N GLU A 380 -1.04 25.98 -36.52
CA GLU A 380 -1.09 27.29 -35.88
C GLU A 380 0.10 28.19 -36.30
N VAL A 381 1.32 27.65 -36.35
CA VAL A 381 2.50 28.37 -36.87
C VAL A 381 2.34 28.72 -38.36
N ALA A 382 1.72 27.86 -39.17
CA ALA A 382 1.43 28.17 -40.58
C ALA A 382 0.38 29.29 -40.72
N GLU A 383 -0.68 29.26 -39.91
CA GLU A 383 -1.72 30.30 -39.89
C GLU A 383 -1.18 31.65 -39.41
N LEU A 384 -0.40 31.67 -38.32
CA LEU A 384 0.25 32.88 -37.82
C LEU A 384 1.24 33.47 -38.84
N ARG A 385 1.99 32.64 -39.57
CA ARG A 385 2.87 33.07 -40.68
C ARG A 385 2.11 33.51 -41.95
N ALA A 386 0.85 33.11 -42.11
CA ALA A 386 -0.02 33.64 -43.17
C ALA A 386 -0.57 35.01 -42.76
N LYS A 387 -1.02 35.16 -41.50
CA LYS A 387 -1.47 36.45 -40.94
C LYS A 387 -0.37 37.50 -40.93
N LEU A 388 0.84 37.15 -40.48
CA LEU A 388 1.99 38.08 -40.47
C LEU A 388 2.29 38.60 -41.88
N ARG A 389 2.37 37.73 -42.90
CA ARG A 389 2.57 38.17 -44.28
C ARG A 389 1.44 39.06 -44.79
N ALA A 390 0.18 38.73 -44.48
CA ALA A 390 -0.94 39.61 -44.83
C ALA A 390 -0.87 40.99 -44.15
N TYR A 391 -0.28 41.10 -42.95
CA TYR A 391 0.02 42.39 -42.31
C TYR A 391 1.23 43.09 -42.92
N GLU A 392 2.29 42.36 -43.31
CA GLU A 392 3.48 42.90 -43.98
C GLU A 392 3.14 43.44 -45.37
N ASP A 393 2.38 42.68 -46.16
CA ASP A 393 1.86 43.06 -47.48
C ASP A 393 0.91 44.26 -47.39
N ALA A 394 0.05 44.33 -46.35
CA ALA A 394 -0.81 45.48 -46.08
C ALA A 394 -0.07 46.69 -45.47
N ALA A 395 1.18 46.52 -45.04
CA ALA A 395 2.03 47.60 -44.52
C ALA A 395 3.00 48.18 -45.57
N GLN A 396 3.08 47.60 -46.78
CA GLN A 396 3.83 48.23 -47.87
C GLN A 396 3.08 49.46 -48.40
N PRO A 397 3.69 50.67 -48.38
CA PRO A 397 3.01 51.89 -48.79
C PRO A 397 2.86 51.96 -50.32
N ALA A 398 1.70 52.42 -50.78
CA ALA A 398 1.43 52.68 -52.19
C ALA A 398 2.12 53.98 -52.66
N GLU A 399 3.44 53.96 -52.82
CA GLU A 399 4.20 55.05 -53.45
C GLU A 399 3.95 55.11 -54.97
N ASN A 400 2.79 55.60 -55.39
CA ASN A 400 2.62 56.49 -56.58
C ASN A 400 1.15 56.84 -56.87
N GLN A 401 0.73 58.06 -56.50
CA GLN A 401 0.34 59.14 -57.44
C GLN A 401 -0.31 60.33 -56.71
N MET A 402 -0.31 61.50 -57.34
CA MET A 402 -0.54 62.79 -56.68
C MET A 402 -1.48 63.69 -57.50
N MET A 403 -2.70 63.95 -57.01
CA MET A 403 -3.43 65.20 -57.30
C MET A 403 -4.56 65.47 -56.31
N VAL A 404 -4.94 66.76 -56.17
CA VAL A 404 -6.02 67.27 -55.31
C VAL A 404 -7.18 67.75 -56.22
N PRO A 405 -8.44 67.82 -55.74
CA PRO A 405 -8.91 69.10 -55.20
C PRO A 405 -9.93 69.06 -54.04
N VAL A 406 -9.70 69.96 -53.07
CA VAL A 406 -10.62 70.83 -52.28
C VAL A 406 -12.15 70.63 -52.45
N PHE A 407 -12.92 70.59 -51.34
CA PHE A 407 -14.04 71.53 -51.04
C PHE A 407 -14.59 71.47 -49.58
N THR A 408 -14.22 72.49 -48.78
CA THR A 408 -14.98 73.26 -47.74
C THR A 408 -15.81 72.65 -46.58
N CYS A 409 -15.61 73.30 -45.42
CA CYS A 409 -16.59 73.71 -44.38
C CYS A 409 -16.99 72.82 -43.18
N SER A 410 -17.16 73.53 -42.05
CA SER A 410 -17.41 73.09 -40.66
C SER A 410 -18.80 73.63 -40.20
N PRO A 411 -19.21 73.71 -38.90
CA PRO A 411 -18.61 73.24 -37.63
C PRO A 411 -19.58 72.64 -36.56
N VAL A 412 -19.03 72.15 -35.42
CA VAL A 412 -19.64 72.16 -34.05
C VAL A 412 -20.91 71.25 -33.84
N GLN A 413 -21.11 70.46 -32.76
CA GLN A 413 -20.93 70.68 -31.30
C GLN A 413 -20.87 69.35 -30.49
N ARG A 414 -20.55 69.40 -29.18
CA ARG A 414 -20.82 68.34 -28.16
C ARG A 414 -21.88 68.84 -27.17
N PRO A 415 -22.67 67.98 -26.48
CA PRO A 415 -22.35 67.72 -25.06
C PRO A 415 -22.63 66.27 -24.57
N ARG A 416 -22.75 66.08 -23.25
CA ARG A 416 -22.63 64.80 -22.49
C ARG A 416 -23.93 64.39 -21.76
N LEU A 417 -23.97 63.10 -21.38
CA LEU A 417 -24.66 62.50 -20.21
C LEU A 417 -26.21 62.53 -20.10
N GLY A 418 -26.78 61.39 -19.71
CA GLY A 418 -28.15 61.25 -19.17
C GLY A 418 -28.39 59.82 -18.66
N ARG A 419 -29.08 59.65 -17.51
CA ARG A 419 -29.34 58.34 -16.87
C ARG A 419 -30.77 58.25 -16.31
N ALA A 420 -31.61 57.44 -16.94
CA ALA A 420 -32.87 56.86 -16.43
C ALA A 420 -33.14 55.58 -17.26
N VAL A 421 -33.57 54.41 -16.77
CA VAL A 421 -34.58 54.02 -15.74
C VAL A 421 -36.03 54.18 -16.23
N ALA A 422 -36.59 53.10 -16.80
CA ALA A 422 -37.99 52.63 -16.65
C ALA A 422 -38.25 51.28 -17.36
N LYS A 423 -39.15 50.44 -16.82
CA LYS A 423 -39.97 49.43 -17.54
C LYS A 423 -41.42 49.96 -17.58
N PRO A 424 -42.29 49.54 -18.52
CA PRO A 424 -43.19 48.37 -18.34
C PRO A 424 -43.14 47.39 -19.55
N CYS A 425 -43.42 46.08 -19.50
CA CYS A 425 -44.53 45.24 -18.96
C CYS A 425 -45.75 45.05 -19.92
N LEU A 426 -45.94 43.79 -20.38
CA LEU A 426 -47.20 43.04 -20.62
C LEU A 426 -46.87 41.54 -20.39
N VAL A 427 -47.60 40.63 -19.71
CA VAL A 427 -49.06 40.33 -19.48
C VAL A 427 -49.64 39.45 -20.61
N LEU A 428 -50.31 38.29 -20.38
CA LEU A 428 -50.81 37.61 -19.15
C LEU A 428 -49.77 36.59 -18.56
N ASP A 429 -49.96 35.35 -18.05
CA ASP A 429 -51.02 34.29 -17.87
C ASP A 429 -50.63 33.43 -16.61
N GLU A 430 -51.48 32.91 -15.69
CA GLU A 430 -52.48 31.80 -15.67
C GLU A 430 -51.92 30.35 -15.85
N GLN A 431 -52.09 29.34 -14.96
CA GLN A 431 -52.97 29.06 -13.78
C GLN A 431 -52.15 28.38 -12.62
N THR A 432 -52.26 28.71 -11.31
CA THR A 432 -53.16 28.15 -10.22
C THR A 432 -53.13 26.60 -10.04
N GLU A 433 -53.11 25.97 -8.84
CA GLU A 433 -53.22 26.29 -7.38
C GLU A 433 -52.12 25.51 -6.57
N SER A 434 -51.59 25.94 -5.40
CA SER A 434 -52.14 25.99 -4.01
C SER A 434 -52.32 24.59 -3.35
N ASP A 435 -52.08 24.28 -2.06
CA ASP A 435 -51.51 24.92 -0.84
C ASP A 435 -50.95 23.77 0.07
N GLY A 436 -50.26 23.93 1.23
CA GLY A 436 -49.75 25.09 1.98
C GLY A 436 -49.21 24.64 3.37
N GLU A 437 -48.46 25.53 4.05
CA GLU A 437 -48.55 25.90 5.50
C GLU A 437 -48.42 24.81 6.63
N GLN A 438 -47.84 25.06 7.82
CA GLN A 438 -47.02 26.17 8.36
C GLN A 438 -46.29 25.75 9.68
N GLU A 439 -45.26 26.53 10.07
CA GLU A 439 -44.99 27.21 11.39
C GLU A 439 -45.59 26.67 12.74
N GLU A 440 -45.08 26.97 13.96
CA GLU A 440 -44.10 27.96 14.47
C GLU A 440 -43.63 27.67 15.95
N LEU A 441 -42.71 28.50 16.50
CA LEU A 441 -42.52 28.95 17.92
C LEU A 441 -42.26 27.92 19.08
N GLU A 442 -41.70 28.28 20.26
CA GLU A 442 -40.60 29.20 20.65
C GLU A 442 -40.14 28.96 22.12
N ALA A 443 -39.03 29.60 22.55
CA ALA A 443 -38.62 29.98 23.94
C ALA A 443 -38.45 28.89 25.05
N GLY A 444 -37.66 29.09 26.12
CA GLY A 444 -36.65 30.13 26.39
C GLY A 444 -36.14 30.23 27.87
N TRP A 445 -34.82 29.99 28.10
CA TRP A 445 -34.00 30.45 29.26
C TRP A 445 -34.34 29.97 30.71
N PRO A 446 -33.53 30.29 31.77
CA PRO A 446 -32.24 31.03 31.85
C PRO A 446 -31.05 30.40 32.65
N VAL A 447 -29.82 30.74 32.23
CA VAL A 447 -28.67 31.33 33.00
C VAL A 447 -28.30 30.83 34.43
N GLN A 448 -27.02 30.44 34.66
CA GLN A 448 -26.04 31.24 35.45
C GLN A 448 -24.55 30.79 35.40
N MET A 449 -23.68 31.68 34.89
CA MET A 449 -22.32 32.09 35.37
C MET A 449 -21.20 31.04 35.66
N GLN A 450 -19.89 31.32 35.55
CA GLN A 450 -19.04 32.51 35.24
C GLN A 450 -17.64 31.95 34.83
N LEU A 451 -16.67 32.60 34.16
CA LEU A 451 -16.46 33.88 33.44
C LEU A 451 -15.35 33.55 32.35
N LYS A 452 -14.56 34.37 31.64
CA LYS A 452 -14.19 35.80 31.62
C LYS A 452 -13.63 36.20 30.23
N SER A 453 -13.33 37.50 30.07
CA SER A 453 -12.75 38.23 28.92
C SER A 453 -11.64 37.51 28.11
N ALA A 454 -11.57 37.48 26.76
CA ALA A 454 -12.00 38.42 25.68
C ALA A 454 -11.14 39.72 25.56
N PRO A 455 -11.07 40.43 24.40
CA PRO A 455 -11.88 40.28 23.16
C PRO A 455 -11.13 40.33 21.78
N GLU A 456 -11.84 39.91 20.72
CA GLU A 456 -12.08 40.49 19.36
C GLU A 456 -10.90 41.01 18.45
N GLU A 457 -11.00 41.13 17.11
CA GLU A 457 -12.15 41.23 16.16
C GLU A 457 -12.11 40.25 14.94
N MET A 458 -13.16 40.27 14.10
CA MET A 458 -13.45 39.47 12.88
C MET A 458 -14.45 40.21 11.96
N PRO A 459 -14.74 39.79 10.69
CA PRO A 459 -14.06 38.83 9.80
C PRO A 459 -13.49 39.52 8.52
N PRO A 460 -14.07 39.59 7.29
CA PRO A 460 -15.24 38.95 6.63
C PRO A 460 -14.93 38.02 5.41
N SER A 461 -15.96 37.27 5.01
CA SER A 461 -16.27 36.57 3.73
C SER A 461 -15.31 36.57 2.50
N SER A 462 -15.11 35.37 1.93
CA SER A 462 -14.76 35.08 0.51
C SER A 462 -15.96 35.41 -0.44
N PRO A 463 -15.85 35.40 -1.81
CA PRO A 463 -15.17 34.39 -2.65
C PRO A 463 -14.44 34.90 -3.93
N GLY A 464 -13.70 34.00 -4.62
CA GLY A 464 -13.52 34.08 -6.09
C GLY A 464 -12.12 33.91 -6.70
N THR A 465 -11.87 32.72 -7.28
CA THR A 465 -11.10 32.45 -8.53
C THR A 465 -9.58 32.76 -8.69
N THR A 466 -8.98 31.93 -9.57
CA THR A 466 -7.73 32.07 -10.36
C THR A 466 -6.36 31.88 -9.68
N HIS A 467 -5.63 30.85 -10.14
CA HIS A 467 -4.21 30.60 -9.85
C HIS A 467 -3.31 31.57 -10.62
N GLN A 468 -2.42 32.30 -9.93
CA GLN A 468 -1.15 32.76 -10.54
C GLN A 468 -0.05 33.24 -9.56
N THR A 469 -0.25 33.19 -8.24
CA THR A 469 0.60 33.91 -7.27
C THR A 469 1.68 33.10 -6.54
N ASP A 470 1.52 31.79 -6.35
CA ASP A 470 2.40 31.01 -5.45
C ASP A 470 3.88 31.00 -5.85
N VAL A 471 4.18 30.96 -7.15
CA VAL A 471 5.56 30.82 -7.68
C VAL A 471 6.46 32.00 -7.30
N GLN A 472 5.92 33.20 -7.09
CA GLN A 472 6.70 34.36 -6.63
C GLN A 472 6.91 34.40 -5.12
N GLN A 473 6.20 33.57 -4.35
CA GLN A 473 6.28 33.57 -2.90
C GLN A 473 7.41 32.68 -2.39
N GLU A 474 7.59 31.48 -2.95
CA GLU A 474 8.68 30.56 -2.59
C GLU A 474 10.08 31.18 -2.81
N LEU A 475 10.30 31.83 -3.97
CA LEU A 475 11.58 32.49 -4.30
C LEU A 475 12.00 33.56 -3.27
N LYS A 476 11.04 34.28 -2.66
CA LYS A 476 11.31 35.23 -1.58
C LYS A 476 11.65 34.52 -0.27
N THR A 477 11.01 33.39 0.02
CA THR A 477 11.31 32.57 1.21
C THR A 477 12.73 32.00 1.16
N SER A 478 13.18 31.49 0.01
CA SER A 478 14.54 30.98 -0.19
C SER A 478 15.61 32.06 0.03
N SER A 479 15.39 33.26 -0.51
CA SER A 479 16.30 34.41 -0.33
C SER A 479 16.45 34.81 1.15
N CYS A 480 15.36 34.80 1.91
CA CYS A 480 15.36 35.11 3.35
C CYS A 480 16.15 34.08 4.19
N LEU A 481 16.13 32.81 3.82
CA LEU A 481 16.90 31.77 4.53
C LEU A 481 18.41 31.94 4.38
N LEU A 482 18.90 32.29 3.18
CA LEU A 482 20.33 32.52 2.95
C LEU A 482 20.86 33.78 3.66
N GLN A 483 20.01 34.73 4.03
CA GLN A 483 20.41 35.91 4.81
C GLN A 483 20.75 35.60 6.28
N ARG A 484 20.36 34.43 6.82
CA ARG A 484 20.65 34.06 8.23
C ARG A 484 22.04 33.48 8.50
N PHE A 485 22.79 33.08 7.49
CA PHE A 485 24.13 32.49 7.66
C PHE A 485 25.21 33.58 7.77
N SER A 486 26.23 33.35 8.59
CA SER A 486 27.44 34.18 8.61
C SER A 486 28.27 33.97 7.33
N SER A 487 29.19 34.90 7.00
CA SER A 487 30.01 34.83 5.79
C SER A 487 30.74 33.48 5.68
N SER A 488 31.51 33.12 6.72
CA SER A 488 32.25 31.86 6.81
C SER A 488 31.38 30.59 6.62
N GLN A 489 30.10 30.62 7.03
CA GLN A 489 29.19 29.50 6.79
C GLN A 489 28.74 29.40 5.33
N LYS A 490 28.63 30.53 4.62
CA LYS A 490 28.34 30.56 3.17
C LYS A 490 29.54 30.07 2.38
N ASP A 491 30.74 30.56 2.71
CA ASP A 491 31.99 30.16 2.07
C ASP A 491 32.21 28.64 2.21
N THR A 492 31.97 28.10 3.41
CA THR A 492 32.02 26.65 3.68
C THR A 492 31.00 25.85 2.85
N LEU A 493 29.77 26.37 2.71
CA LEU A 493 28.72 25.71 1.92
C LEU A 493 29.01 25.74 0.41
N VAL A 494 29.52 26.87 -0.11
CA VAL A 494 29.93 27.01 -1.51
C VAL A 494 31.08 26.06 -1.83
N GLY A 495 32.12 26.01 -0.99
CA GLY A 495 33.23 25.08 -1.15
C GLY A 495 32.79 23.60 -1.12
N ALA A 496 31.84 23.25 -0.25
CA ALA A 496 31.27 21.90 -0.21
C ALA A 496 30.49 21.55 -1.49
N ILE A 497 29.69 22.48 -2.02
CA ILE A 497 28.94 22.30 -3.28
C ILE A 497 29.91 22.14 -4.45
N MET A 498 30.94 22.98 -4.56
CA MET A 498 31.95 22.88 -5.63
C MET A 498 32.73 21.58 -5.57
N SER A 499 33.09 21.08 -4.38
CA SER A 499 33.76 19.76 -4.25
C SER A 499 32.88 18.60 -4.74
N VAL A 500 31.55 18.70 -4.62
CA VAL A 500 30.62 17.73 -5.19
C VAL A 500 30.50 17.89 -6.71
N ALA A 501 30.40 19.13 -7.20
CA ALA A 501 30.31 19.43 -8.64
C ALA A 501 31.57 18.97 -9.39
N GLN A 502 32.78 19.29 -8.90
CA GLN A 502 34.06 18.82 -9.46
C GLN A 502 34.15 17.29 -9.52
N LYS A 503 33.63 16.58 -8.51
CA LYS A 503 33.58 15.11 -8.50
C LYS A 503 32.61 14.56 -9.56
N GLN A 504 31.43 15.16 -9.71
CA GLN A 504 30.48 14.74 -10.75
C GLN A 504 30.99 15.03 -12.16
N TYR A 505 31.57 16.22 -12.40
CA TYR A 505 32.23 16.58 -13.66
C TYR A 505 33.36 15.60 -14.00
N SER A 506 34.21 15.25 -13.02
CA SER A 506 35.29 14.26 -13.20
C SER A 506 34.77 12.87 -13.57
N LEU A 507 33.66 12.42 -12.97
CA LEU A 507 33.03 11.14 -13.30
C LEU A 507 32.40 11.14 -14.70
N LEU A 508 31.72 12.22 -15.08
CA LEU A 508 31.15 12.40 -16.43
C LEU A 508 32.24 12.48 -17.50
N LYS A 509 33.38 13.11 -17.19
CA LYS A 509 34.57 13.18 -18.05
C LYS A 509 35.18 11.79 -18.24
N ALA A 510 35.36 11.02 -17.17
CA ALA A 510 35.86 9.64 -17.24
C ALA A 510 34.92 8.69 -18.00
N ALA A 511 33.61 8.97 -18.02
CA ALA A 511 32.60 8.21 -18.75
C ALA A 511 32.40 8.65 -20.22
N ASN A 512 33.08 9.72 -20.69
CA ASN A 512 32.82 10.39 -21.98
C ASN A 512 31.34 10.83 -22.16
N LEU A 513 30.71 11.34 -21.10
CA LEU A 513 29.31 11.77 -21.08
C LEU A 513 29.12 13.30 -21.00
N LEU A 514 30.18 14.09 -21.14
CA LEU A 514 30.10 15.56 -21.17
C LEU A 514 29.62 16.07 -22.54
N THR A 515 28.63 16.97 -22.54
CA THR A 515 28.30 17.81 -23.70
C THR A 515 29.13 19.11 -23.67
N PRO A 516 29.29 19.83 -24.79
CA PRO A 516 29.96 21.13 -24.79
C PRO A 516 29.31 22.15 -23.84
N ASP A 517 27.97 22.17 -23.79
CA ASP A 517 27.21 23.07 -22.96
C ASP A 517 27.50 22.85 -21.47
N MET A 518 27.55 21.59 -21.02
CA MET A 518 27.90 21.20 -19.64
C MET A 518 29.36 21.49 -19.27
N VAL A 519 30.25 21.69 -20.25
CA VAL A 519 31.61 22.18 -20.00
C VAL A 519 31.58 23.69 -19.78
N SER A 520 30.88 24.43 -20.64
CA SER A 520 30.74 25.89 -20.52
C SER A 520 30.07 26.32 -19.22
N GLU A 521 28.96 25.67 -18.82
CA GLU A 521 28.26 25.94 -17.56
C GLU A 521 29.15 25.68 -16.34
N PHE A 522 30.04 24.69 -16.41
CA PHE A 522 30.94 24.34 -15.33
C PHE A 522 32.12 25.32 -15.21
N GLU A 523 32.69 25.75 -16.33
CA GLU A 523 33.76 26.75 -16.37
C GLU A 523 33.25 28.14 -15.90
N GLU A 524 32.02 28.52 -16.27
CA GLU A 524 31.36 29.74 -15.75
C GLU A 524 31.12 29.67 -14.23
N LEU A 525 30.71 28.49 -13.72
CA LEU A 525 30.50 28.28 -12.28
C LEU A 525 31.80 28.35 -11.47
N GLU A 526 32.92 27.81 -11.98
CA GLU A 526 34.22 27.93 -11.32
C GLU A 526 34.71 29.40 -11.29
N LEU A 527 34.52 30.17 -12.37
CA LEU A 527 34.85 31.59 -12.42
C LEU A 527 34.05 32.41 -11.39
N LEU A 528 32.72 32.22 -11.33
CA LEU A 528 31.85 32.95 -10.40
C LEU A 528 32.21 32.69 -8.93
N VAL A 529 32.60 31.46 -8.58
CA VAL A 529 33.07 31.15 -7.23
C VAL A 529 34.44 31.77 -6.96
N HIS A 530 35.31 31.86 -7.97
CA HIS A 530 36.64 32.45 -7.80
C HIS A 530 36.61 33.96 -7.55
N GLU A 531 35.63 34.68 -8.14
CA GLU A 531 35.35 36.09 -7.83
C GLU A 531 34.75 36.26 -6.43
N GLN A 532 33.75 35.46 -6.06
CA GLN A 532 33.07 35.56 -4.76
C GLN A 532 33.99 35.26 -3.56
N THR A 533 34.93 34.32 -3.71
CA THR A 533 35.72 33.78 -2.58
C THR A 533 37.09 34.45 -2.40
N GLY A 534 37.35 35.58 -3.07
CA GLY A 534 38.52 36.43 -2.81
C GLY A 534 39.89 35.76 -2.99
N GLY A 535 39.99 34.78 -3.89
CA GLY A 535 41.26 34.14 -4.29
C GLY A 535 41.91 33.21 -3.26
N ASN A 536 41.26 32.87 -2.15
CA ASN A 536 41.91 32.21 -1.01
C ASN A 536 41.74 30.67 -0.95
N LEU A 537 41.73 29.99 -2.11
CA LEU A 537 41.39 28.56 -2.21
C LEU A 537 42.57 27.59 -2.46
N GLU A 538 43.76 28.08 -2.81
CA GLU A 538 44.92 27.21 -3.12
C GLU A 538 45.37 26.33 -1.93
N GLN A 539 45.14 26.75 -0.68
CA GLN A 539 45.52 25.94 0.50
C GLN A 539 44.58 24.75 0.78
N ALA A 540 43.47 24.61 0.06
CA ALA A 540 42.57 23.45 0.19
C ALA A 540 42.89 22.32 -0.79
N MET A 541 43.77 22.54 -1.77
CA MET A 541 44.01 21.60 -2.88
C MET A 541 45.40 20.96 -2.81
N SER A 542 45.50 19.80 -2.14
CA SER A 542 46.67 18.92 -2.22
C SER A 542 46.29 17.46 -1.94
N PRO A 543 46.46 16.53 -2.89
CA PRO A 543 46.17 15.11 -2.67
C PRO A 543 47.33 14.37 -1.98
N ASN A 544 46.97 13.43 -1.10
CA ASN A 544 47.82 12.40 -0.48
C ASN A 544 49.00 12.87 0.43
N ARG A 545 48.82 12.67 1.75
CA ARG A 545 49.88 12.10 2.61
C ARG A 545 49.27 11.19 3.68
N PRO A 546 49.94 10.09 4.10
CA PRO A 546 49.40 9.18 5.12
C PRO A 546 49.42 9.80 6.52
N LEU A 547 48.55 9.28 7.40
CA LEU A 547 48.58 9.56 8.84
C LEU A 547 49.68 8.72 9.52
N GLU A 548 50.81 9.33 9.85
CA GLU A 548 51.72 8.78 10.86
C GLU A 548 51.15 9.06 12.26
N VAL A 549 51.09 8.03 13.10
CA VAL A 549 50.68 8.17 14.52
C VAL A 549 51.91 8.58 15.33
N GLY A 550 51.80 9.68 16.07
CA GLY A 550 52.93 10.29 16.77
C GLY A 550 53.58 9.38 17.82
N GLY A 551 54.90 9.19 17.70
CA GLY A 551 55.69 8.47 18.69
C GLY A 551 56.11 9.37 19.87
N ALA A 552 56.00 8.83 21.08
CA ALA A 552 56.64 9.37 22.28
C ALA A 552 57.62 8.31 22.85
N THR A 553 58.78 8.76 23.31
CA THR A 553 59.94 7.93 23.70
C THR A 553 60.66 8.53 24.91
N PRO A 554 61.55 7.80 25.61
CA PRO A 554 61.69 6.34 25.75
C PRO A 554 61.88 5.87 27.21
N ALA A 555 61.65 4.58 27.52
CA ALA A 555 62.13 3.97 28.77
C ALA A 555 62.36 2.45 28.68
N GLN A 556 63.64 2.05 28.65
CA GLN A 556 64.29 0.84 29.20
C GLN A 556 63.77 -0.60 28.90
N SER A 557 64.77 -1.48 28.73
CA SER A 557 64.77 -2.93 28.53
C SER A 557 64.66 -3.70 29.88
N PRO A 558 64.58 -5.06 29.98
CA PRO A 558 65.06 -6.07 29.02
C PRO A 558 64.19 -7.34 28.80
N GLN A 559 64.79 -8.32 28.11
CA GLN A 559 64.20 -9.55 27.59
C GLN A 559 64.10 -10.70 28.60
N GLN A 560 63.04 -11.49 28.47
CA GLN A 560 62.92 -12.95 28.70
C GLN A 560 61.68 -13.39 27.88
N GLY A 561 61.54 -14.60 27.35
CA GLY A 561 62.31 -15.84 27.47
C GLY A 561 61.33 -17.03 27.48
N CYS A 562 61.74 -18.21 27.00
CA CYS A 562 60.87 -19.35 26.65
C CYS A 562 60.06 -19.09 25.36
N ASP A 563 60.31 -19.74 24.22
CA ASP A 563 60.46 -21.17 23.90
C ASP A 563 59.12 -21.91 23.75
N GLY A 564 59.05 -22.76 22.72
CA GLY A 564 57.99 -23.73 22.54
C GLY A 564 58.50 -24.91 21.71
N GLU A 565 58.28 -26.13 22.19
CA GLU A 565 58.49 -27.36 21.43
C GLU A 565 57.65 -28.52 22.03
N ALA A 566 57.41 -29.56 21.22
CA ALA A 566 56.90 -30.90 21.54
C ALA A 566 55.85 -31.06 22.68
N SER A 567 54.68 -31.65 22.42
CA SER A 567 54.51 -32.97 21.78
C SER A 567 53.10 -33.18 21.21
#